data_AF-A0A352ITE3-F1
#
_entry.id   AF-A0A352ITE3-F1
#
_cell.length_a   1.000
_cell.length_b   1.000
_cell.length_c   1.000
_cell.angle_alpha   90.00
_cell.angle_beta   90.00
_cell.angle_gamma   90.00
#
_symmetry.space_group_name_H-M   'P 1'
#
loop_
_entity.id
_entity.type
_entity.pdbx_description
1 polymer ?
#
loop_
_entity_poly.entity_id
_entity_poly.type
_entity_poly.pdbx_seq_one_letter_code
_entity_poly.pdbx_strand_id
1 'polypeptide(L)'
;MHTLYWFTRDLRLHDNAALLAASKSDMLLCVYVVDPRWFAPGPLQSKAMGDHRWRFLWQSLMALERSLRPLGQRLHIAYGEPETVVPELAHAHNIERIVRSRLPGTQESGQWQTIKDKLPKTLFQQFETLSLFTEGSLPMALDDL
;
A
#
# COMPACT_ATOMS: atom_id res chain seq x y z
N MET A 1 -17.02 10.15 4.07
CA MET A 1 -16.05 9.08 4.37
C MET A 1 -14.67 9.45 3.84
N HIS A 2 -13.70 9.61 4.74
CA HIS A 2 -12.30 9.85 4.37
C HIS A 2 -11.55 8.52 4.21
N THR A 3 -10.93 8.33 3.05
CA THR A 3 -10.24 7.09 2.70
C THR A 3 -8.76 7.33 2.48
N LEU A 4 -7.92 6.49 3.09
CA LEU A 4 -6.50 6.41 2.79
C LEU A 4 -6.28 5.21 1.89
N TYR A 5 -5.70 5.46 0.71
CA TYR A 5 -5.22 4.42 -0.18
C TYR A 5 -3.72 4.27 -0.03
N TRP A 6 -3.28 3.11 0.45
CA TRP A 6 -1.88 2.82 0.67
C TRP A 6 -1.32 2.03 -0.51
N PHE A 7 -0.56 2.73 -1.36
CA PHE A 7 0.19 2.15 -2.46
C PHE A 7 1.35 1.30 -1.96
N THR A 8 1.54 0.13 -2.56
CA THR A 8 2.63 -0.80 -2.24
C THR A 8 3.36 -1.24 -3.51
N ARG A 9 3.08 -2.43 -4.05
CA ARG A 9 3.64 -2.94 -5.31
C ARG A 9 2.77 -2.58 -6.53
N ASP A 10 1.65 -1.94 -6.29
CA ASP A 10 0.58 -1.64 -7.22
C ASP A 10 0.60 -0.19 -7.71
N LEU A 11 1.78 0.30 -8.15
CA LEU A 11 2.00 1.69 -8.59
C LEU A 11 1.35 2.02 -9.94
N ARG A 12 0.04 1.78 -10.07
CA ARG A 12 -0.74 1.96 -11.30
C ARG A 12 -2.14 2.48 -11.00
N LEU A 13 -2.71 3.22 -11.96
CA LEU A 13 -4.09 3.68 -11.92
C LEU A 13 -5.05 2.73 -12.64
N HIS A 14 -4.59 2.14 -13.74
CA HIS A 14 -5.38 1.24 -14.56
C HIS A 14 -5.47 -0.14 -13.91
N ASP A 15 -6.64 -0.78 -14.07
CA ASP A 15 -6.90 -2.13 -13.58
C ASP A 15 -6.49 -2.30 -12.10
N ASN A 16 -6.86 -1.32 -11.29
CA ASN A 16 -6.61 -1.34 -9.86
C ASN A 16 -7.94 -1.31 -9.10
N ALA A 17 -8.47 -2.50 -8.82
CA ALA A 17 -9.74 -2.66 -8.11
C ALA A 17 -9.70 -2.03 -6.70
N ALA A 18 -8.53 -2.06 -6.05
CA ALA A 18 -8.35 -1.46 -4.74
C ALA A 18 -8.46 0.07 -4.82
N LEU A 19 -7.79 0.69 -5.80
CA LEU A 19 -7.88 2.13 -6.03
C LEU A 19 -9.29 2.56 -6.45
N LEU A 20 -9.98 1.77 -7.28
CA LEU A 20 -11.36 2.03 -7.70
C LEU A 20 -12.35 1.96 -6.52
N ALA A 21 -12.14 1.03 -5.58
CA ALA A 21 -12.93 0.97 -4.36
C ALA A 21 -12.64 2.18 -3.46
N ALA A 22 -11.36 2.57 -3.35
CA ALA A 22 -10.94 3.71 -2.57
C ALA A 22 -11.45 5.05 -3.14
N SER A 23 -11.52 5.20 -4.46
CA SER A 23 -12.00 6.41 -5.13
C SER A 23 -13.48 6.69 -4.91
N LYS A 24 -14.25 5.69 -4.46
CA LYS A 24 -15.65 5.86 -3.99
C LYS A 24 -15.64 6.41 -2.57
N SER A 25 -15.09 7.60 -2.37
CA SER A 25 -15.01 8.32 -1.09
C SER A 25 -15.08 9.82 -1.32
N ASP A 26 -15.56 10.56 -0.32
CA ASP A 26 -15.61 12.03 -0.39
C ASP A 26 -14.21 12.66 -0.39
N MET A 27 -13.27 12.04 0.32
CA MET A 27 -11.86 12.44 0.36
C MET A 27 -10.98 11.21 0.23
N LEU A 28 -10.03 11.25 -0.70
CA LEU A 28 -9.05 10.21 -0.93
C LEU A 28 -7.64 10.75 -0.65
N LEU A 29 -6.90 10.09 0.23
CA LEU A 29 -5.49 10.33 0.49
C LEU A 29 -4.67 9.19 -0.10
N CYS A 30 -3.94 9.46 -1.18
CA CYS A 30 -3.02 8.52 -1.82
C CYS A 30 -1.66 8.56 -1.12
N VAL A 31 -1.25 7.47 -0.48
CA VAL A 31 -0.01 7.41 0.32
C VAL A 31 0.93 6.32 -0.20
N TYR A 32 2.22 6.63 -0.26
CA TYR A 32 3.29 5.66 -0.38
C TYR A 32 4.26 5.82 0.78
N VAL A 33 4.61 4.73 1.47
CA VAL A 33 5.56 4.76 2.59
C VAL A 33 6.85 4.07 2.16
N VAL A 34 7.95 4.81 2.20
CA VAL A 34 9.30 4.30 2.00
C VAL A 34 9.83 3.82 3.35
N ASP A 35 9.99 2.51 3.48
CA ASP A 35 10.47 1.90 4.72
C ASP A 35 12.00 2.02 4.84
N PRO A 36 12.54 2.68 5.88
CA PRO A 36 13.99 2.79 6.10
C PRO A 36 14.69 1.44 6.25
N ARG A 37 13.96 0.40 6.71
CA ARG A 37 14.50 -0.96 6.89
C ARG A 37 15.00 -1.57 5.59
N TRP A 38 14.53 -1.09 4.43
CA TRP A 38 14.97 -1.56 3.12
C TRP A 38 16.42 -1.20 2.79
N PHE A 39 16.94 -0.11 3.36
CA PHE A 39 18.30 0.39 3.10
C PHE A 39 19.31 -0.09 4.15
N ALA A 40 18.81 -0.60 5.29
CA ALA A 40 19.63 -1.22 6.32
C ALA A 40 20.13 -2.61 5.86
N PRO A 41 21.37 -3.01 6.23
CA PRO A 41 21.85 -4.35 5.98
C PRO A 41 21.05 -5.36 6.81
N GLY A 42 20.52 -6.39 6.13
CA GLY A 42 19.81 -7.48 6.78
C GLY A 42 20.76 -8.50 7.44
N PRO A 43 20.22 -9.65 7.91
CA PRO A 43 20.99 -10.70 8.58
C PRO A 43 22.19 -11.24 7.78
N LEU A 44 22.11 -11.15 6.45
CA LEU A 44 23.14 -11.60 5.51
C LEU A 44 24.05 -10.46 5.03
N GLN A 45 24.07 -9.31 5.73
CA GLN A 45 24.83 -8.11 5.39
C GLN A 45 24.51 -7.50 4.01
N SER A 46 23.44 -7.96 3.36
CA SER A 46 22.92 -7.42 2.11
C SER A 46 21.76 -6.46 2.38
N LYS A 47 21.67 -5.39 1.58
CA LYS A 47 20.54 -4.45 1.61
C LYS A 47 19.39 -5.03 0.78
N ALA A 48 18.16 -4.96 1.30
CA ALA A 48 16.99 -5.40 0.54
C ALA A 48 16.69 -4.49 -0.67
N MET A 49 17.12 -3.22 -0.61
CA MET A 49 17.00 -2.23 -1.67
C MET A 49 18.37 -1.76 -2.15
N GLY A 50 18.75 -2.17 -3.36
CA GLY A 50 19.93 -1.66 -4.05
C GLY A 50 19.62 -0.41 -4.88
N ASP A 51 20.66 0.30 -5.30
CA ASP A 51 20.55 1.60 -5.97
C ASP A 51 19.73 1.55 -7.27
N HIS A 52 19.90 0.49 -8.07
CA HIS A 52 19.13 0.31 -9.31
C HIS A 52 17.63 0.15 -9.04
N ARG A 53 17.26 -0.66 -8.05
CA ARG A 53 15.86 -0.89 -7.67
C ARG A 53 15.26 0.37 -7.07
N TRP A 54 16.00 1.08 -6.23
CA TRP A 54 15.59 2.37 -5.67
C TRP A 54 15.33 3.41 -6.77
N ARG A 55 16.26 3.53 -7.74
CA ARG A 55 16.10 4.47 -8.86
C ARG A 55 14.88 4.17 -9.69
N PHE A 56 14.61 2.89 -9.98
CA PHE A 56 13.41 2.47 -10.69
C PHE A 56 12.13 2.79 -9.89
N LEU A 57 12.13 2.50 -8.59
CA LEU A 57 11.00 2.81 -7.70
C LEU A 57 10.71 4.31 -7.69
N TRP A 58 11.73 5.15 -7.50
CA TRP A 58 11.58 6.60 -7.52
C TRP A 58 10.98 7.11 -8.84
N GLN A 59 11.49 6.64 -9.98
CA GLN A 59 10.94 6.96 -11.30
C GLN A 59 9.47 6.54 -11.43
N SER A 60 9.11 5.38 -10.87
CA SER A 60 7.74 4.86 -10.88
C SER A 60 6.80 5.72 -10.02
N LEU A 61 7.26 6.17 -8.85
CA LEU A 61 6.50 7.08 -7.98
C LEU A 61 6.26 8.44 -8.65
N MET A 62 7.28 9.01 -9.30
CA MET A 62 7.13 10.27 -10.04
C MET A 62 6.17 10.11 -11.23
N ALA A 63 6.24 8.99 -11.93
CA ALA A 63 5.31 8.69 -13.03
C ALA A 63 3.86 8.55 -12.50
N LEU A 64 3.66 7.86 -11.38
CA LEU A 64 2.35 7.72 -10.73
C LEU A 64 1.80 9.08 -10.28
N GLU A 65 2.61 9.91 -9.64
CA GLU A 65 2.22 11.27 -9.22
C GLU A 65 1.80 12.12 -10.43
N ARG A 66 2.54 12.04 -11.55
CA ARG A 66 2.18 12.74 -12.80
C ARG A 66 0.82 12.27 -13.34
N SER A 67 0.49 10.99 -13.20
CA SER A 67 -0.80 10.45 -13.62
C SER A 67 -1.94 10.79 -12.65
N LEU A 68 -1.66 11.01 -11.36
CA LEU A 68 -2.66 11.42 -10.36
C LEU A 68 -3.01 12.92 -10.44
N ARG A 69 -2.03 13.78 -10.77
CA ARG A 69 -2.22 15.23 -10.91
C ARG A 69 -3.43 15.65 -11.78
N PRO A 70 -3.63 15.13 -13.01
CA PRO A 70 -4.77 15.51 -13.84
C PRO A 70 -6.12 15.06 -13.26
N LEU A 71 -6.12 14.12 -12.31
CA LEU A 71 -7.32 13.67 -11.59
C LEU A 71 -7.58 14.49 -10.31
N GLY A 72 -6.83 15.57 -10.09
CA GLY A 72 -6.93 16.39 -8.87
C GLY A 72 -6.34 15.73 -7.63
N GLN A 73 -5.64 14.61 -7.79
CA GLN A 73 -5.04 13.85 -6.70
C GLN A 73 -3.53 14.08 -6.61
N ARG A 74 -2.96 13.88 -5.41
CA ARG A 74 -1.52 13.94 -5.18
C ARG A 74 -1.06 12.70 -4.44
N LEU A 75 0.15 12.25 -4.76
CA LEU A 75 0.80 11.16 -4.05
C LEU A 75 1.56 11.73 -2.85
N HIS A 76 1.16 11.34 -1.64
CA HIS A 76 1.90 11.64 -0.42
C HIS A 76 2.97 10.57 -0.20
N ILE A 77 4.23 10.94 -0.38
CA ILE A 77 5.37 10.04 -0.13
C ILE A 77 5.92 10.35 1.25
N ALA A 78 5.82 9.38 2.16
CA ALA A 78 6.34 9.47 3.51
C ALA A 78 7.55 8.53 3.67
N TYR A 79 8.50 8.92 4.53
CA TYR A 79 9.67 8.10 4.87
C TYR A 79 9.57 7.70 6.34
N GLY A 80 9.55 6.40 6.61
CA GLY A 80 9.39 5.88 7.96
C GLY A 80 8.77 4.49 7.99
N GLU A 81 8.53 3.99 9.18
CA GLU A 81 7.92 2.66 9.35
C GLU A 81 6.42 2.73 9.03
N PRO A 82 5.89 1.85 8.14
CA PRO A 82 4.47 1.87 7.79
C PRO A 82 3.53 1.74 8.99
N GLU A 83 3.95 0.96 9.99
CA GLU A 83 3.23 0.72 11.25
C GLU A 83 3.07 1.97 12.11
N THR A 84 3.85 3.03 11.85
CA THR A 84 3.82 4.29 12.58
C THR A 84 3.25 5.40 11.70
N VAL A 85 3.76 5.52 10.48
CA VAL A 85 3.36 6.55 9.51
C VAL A 85 1.90 6.42 9.10
N VAL A 86 1.41 5.20 8.82
CA VAL A 86 0.01 5.01 8.37
C VAL A 86 -0.97 5.40 9.47
N PRO A 87 -0.79 4.95 10.74
CA PRO A 87 -1.62 5.45 11.84
C PRO A 87 -1.53 6.95 12.06
N GLU A 88 -0.35 7.56 12.00
CA GLU A 88 -0.20 9.03 12.15
C GLU A 88 -1.00 9.78 11.09
N LEU A 89 -0.88 9.38 9.83
CA LEU A 89 -1.65 9.96 8.72
C LEU A 89 -3.16 9.71 8.88
N ALA A 90 -3.54 8.53 9.37
CA ALA A 90 -4.93 8.20 9.62
C ALA A 90 -5.55 9.14 10.68
N HIS A 91 -4.82 9.43 11.76
CA HIS A 91 -5.28 10.37 12.78
C HIS A 91 -5.27 11.82 12.28
N ALA A 92 -4.21 12.25 11.61
CA ALA A 92 -4.07 13.63 11.13
C ALA A 92 -5.16 14.04 10.13
N HIS A 93 -5.63 13.11 9.30
CA HIS A 93 -6.63 13.36 8.27
C HIS A 93 -8.03 12.83 8.61
N ASN A 94 -8.26 12.36 9.83
CA ASN A 94 -9.51 11.71 10.27
C ASN A 94 -9.98 10.62 9.29
N ILE A 95 -9.07 9.72 8.95
CA ILE A 95 -9.34 8.63 8.01
C ILE A 95 -10.27 7.61 8.66
N GLU A 96 -11.36 7.28 7.99
CA GLU A 96 -12.35 6.29 8.42
C GLU A 96 -12.14 4.93 7.73
N ARG A 97 -11.47 4.93 6.57
CA ARG A 97 -11.25 3.73 5.76
C ARG A 97 -9.82 3.65 5.24
N ILE A 98 -9.17 2.50 5.41
CA ILE A 98 -7.86 2.21 4.84
C ILE A 98 -8.00 1.09 3.82
N VAL A 99 -7.60 1.37 2.58
CA VAL A 99 -7.64 0.44 1.47
C VAL A 99 -6.22 0.19 0.97
N ARG A 100 -5.89 -1.08 0.72
CA ARG A 100 -4.63 -1.47 0.08
C ARG A 100 -4.78 -2.73 -0.77
N SER A 101 -3.77 -3.03 -1.57
CA SER A 101 -3.66 -4.34 -2.23
C SER A 101 -3.20 -5.42 -1.26
N ARG A 102 -3.71 -6.65 -1.43
CA ARG A 102 -3.29 -7.83 -0.67
C ARG A 102 -1.88 -8.23 -1.10
N LEU A 103 -0.96 -8.32 -0.14
CA LEU A 103 0.39 -8.84 -0.32
C LEU A 103 0.49 -10.18 0.42
N PRO A 104 0.99 -11.25 -0.22
CA PRO A 104 1.07 -12.58 0.40
C PRO A 104 2.26 -12.73 1.36
N GLY A 105 3.16 -11.76 1.44
CA GLY A 105 4.36 -11.86 2.26
C GLY A 105 4.07 -11.77 3.77
N THR A 106 4.88 -12.47 4.57
CA THR A 106 4.71 -12.58 6.03
C THR A 106 4.95 -11.26 6.74
N GLN A 107 5.98 -10.51 6.35
CA GLN A 107 6.28 -9.20 6.93
C GLN A 107 5.15 -8.21 6.62
N GLU A 108 4.67 -8.20 5.38
CA GLU A 108 3.61 -7.29 4.92
C GLU A 108 2.24 -7.63 5.54
N SER A 109 2.04 -8.89 5.90
CA SER A 109 0.88 -9.36 6.67
C SER A 109 1.00 -8.96 8.15
N GLY A 110 2.19 -9.08 8.75
CA GLY A 110 2.46 -8.62 10.11
C GLY A 110 2.21 -7.12 10.27
N GLN A 111 2.80 -6.30 9.39
CA GLN A 111 2.60 -4.84 9.38
C GLN A 111 1.12 -4.46 9.35
N TRP A 112 0.31 -5.20 8.58
CA TRP A 112 -1.12 -4.95 8.46
C TRP A 112 -1.89 -5.21 9.73
N GLN A 113 -1.58 -6.32 10.41
CA GLN A 113 -2.22 -6.63 11.68
C GLN A 113 -1.84 -5.58 12.72
N THR A 114 -0.57 -5.18 12.79
CA THR A 114 -0.13 -4.11 13.69
C THR A 114 -0.85 -2.78 13.43
N ILE A 115 -1.08 -2.41 12.16
CA ILE A 115 -1.85 -1.20 11.83
C ILE A 115 -3.32 -1.35 12.22
N LYS A 116 -3.92 -2.54 12.02
CA LYS A 116 -5.28 -2.83 12.46
C LYS A 116 -5.45 -2.71 13.98
N ASP A 117 -4.52 -3.26 14.73
CA ASP A 117 -4.53 -3.21 16.19
C ASP A 117 -4.42 -1.77 16.72
N LYS A 118 -3.65 -0.91 16.04
CA LYS A 118 -3.51 0.51 16.39
C LYS A 118 -4.74 1.36 16.03
N LEU A 119 -5.60 0.91 15.12
CA LEU A 119 -6.74 1.67 14.60
C LEU A 119 -8.04 0.84 14.59
N PRO A 120 -8.55 0.40 15.75
CA PRO A 120 -9.73 -0.47 15.81
C PRO A 120 -11.02 0.18 15.28
N LYS A 121 -11.05 1.51 15.16
CA LYS A 121 -12.22 2.28 14.70
C LYS A 121 -12.27 2.45 13.18
N THR A 122 -11.19 2.16 12.45
CA THR A 122 -11.13 2.36 11.00
C THR A 122 -11.49 1.09 10.24
N LEU A 123 -12.18 1.25 9.10
CA LEU A 123 -12.52 0.15 8.22
C LEU A 123 -11.33 -0.25 7.35
N PHE A 124 -10.92 -1.50 7.44
CA PHE A 124 -9.80 -2.05 6.68
C PHE A 124 -10.27 -2.91 5.52
N GLN A 125 -9.84 -2.60 4.30
CA GLN A 125 -10.16 -3.38 3.11
C GLN A 125 -8.89 -3.75 2.33
N GLN A 126 -8.85 -5.00 1.88
CA GLN A 126 -7.80 -5.49 0.98
C GLN A 126 -8.42 -6.08 -0.28
N PHE A 127 -7.74 -5.88 -1.40
CA PHE A 127 -8.15 -6.43 -2.69
C PHE A 127 -7.00 -7.20 -3.35
N GLU A 128 -7.34 -8.30 -4.00
CA GLU A 128 -6.40 -9.06 -4.83
C GLU A 128 -6.24 -8.35 -6.17
N THR A 129 -5.02 -7.87 -6.44
CA THR A 129 -4.71 -7.08 -7.65
C THR A 129 -3.36 -7.45 -8.27
N LEU A 130 -2.68 -8.46 -7.72
CA LEU A 130 -1.31 -8.84 -8.10
C LEU A 130 -1.26 -10.15 -8.88
N SER A 131 -2.36 -10.89 -8.95
CA SER A 131 -2.50 -12.15 -9.68
C SER A 131 -3.44 -11.99 -10.87
N LEU A 132 -3.24 -12.81 -11.90
CA LEU A 132 -4.16 -12.88 -13.04
C LEU A 132 -5.49 -13.54 -12.67
N PHE A 133 -5.43 -14.52 -11.76
CA PHE A 133 -6.56 -15.22 -11.20
C PHE A 133 -6.79 -14.77 -9.77
N THR A 134 -8.05 -14.52 -9.40
CA THR A 134 -8.43 -14.29 -8.01
C THR A 134 -8.51 -15.64 -7.28
N GLU A 135 -8.37 -15.64 -5.96
CA GLU A 135 -8.47 -16.85 -5.14
C GLU A 135 -9.80 -17.58 -5.40
N GLY A 136 -10.91 -16.85 -5.57
CA GLY A 136 -12.22 -17.42 -5.89
C GLY A 136 -12.35 -18.01 -7.30
N SER A 137 -11.39 -17.76 -8.20
CA SER A 137 -11.35 -18.34 -9.55
C SER A 137 -10.46 -19.58 -9.64
N LEU A 138 -9.75 -19.92 -8.56
CA LEU A 138 -8.93 -21.11 -8.51
C LEU A 138 -9.81 -22.37 -8.40
N PRO A 139 -9.37 -23.50 -8.98
CA PRO A 139 -10.11 -24.76 -8.92
C PRO A 139 -10.05 -25.45 -7.55
N MET A 140 -9.32 -24.88 -6.58
CA MET A 140 -9.10 -25.43 -5.24
C MET A 140 -8.84 -24.31 -4.23
N ALA A 141 -9.02 -24.60 -2.94
CA ALA A 141 -8.68 -23.67 -1.87
C ALA A 141 -7.16 -23.58 -1.69
N LEU A 142 -6.67 -22.43 -1.21
CA LEU A 142 -5.24 -22.26 -0.90
C LEU A 142 -4.77 -23.12 0.27
N ASP A 143 -5.67 -23.52 1.16
CA ASP A 143 -5.36 -24.40 2.30
C ASP A 143 -5.09 -25.85 1.88
N ASP A 144 -5.42 -26.23 0.64
CA ASP A 144 -5.22 -27.57 0.09
C ASP A 144 -3.86 -27.76 -0.61
N LEU A 145 -3.00 -26.73 -0.62
CA LEU A 145 -1.65 -26.70 -1.22
C LEU A 145 -0.55 -26.97 -0.19
#